data_AF-A0A2S7U1N1-F1
#
_entry.id   AF-A0A2S7U1N1-F1
#
_cell.length_a   1.000
_cell.length_b   1.000
_cell.length_c   1.000
_cell.angle_alpha   90.00
_cell.angle_beta   90.00
_cell.angle_gamma   90.00
#
_symmetry.space_group_name_H-M   'P 1'
#
loop_
_entity.id
_entity.type
_entity.pdbx_description
1 polymer ?
#
loop_
_entity_poly.entity_id
_entity_poly.type
_entity_poly.pdbx_seq_one_letter_code
_entity_poly.pdbx_strand_id
1 'polypeptide(L)'
;MLGGFECGIVPMRQADDGTLFVGGTNRGWASRGTKNFSLERVSWTGVTPFEMLKMEAEADGFTLRFTEALDLELAANPENYKMQAWTYIYQKSYGSPEVDNVTPVVTAVEVAADGMSVKIKLDGMTKGHVHHLDCSGLRSKGGSPLWHPNSYYTLNQIPKL
;
A
#
# COMPACT_ATOMS: atom_id res chain seq x y z
N MET A 1 12.50 4.47 -1.65
CA MET A 1 12.09 3.06 -1.68
C MET A 1 13.29 2.18 -1.36
N LEU A 2 13.10 1.13 -0.55
CA LEU A 2 14.10 0.07 -0.36
C LEU A 2 14.24 -0.72 -1.67
N GLY A 3 15.47 -0.91 -2.15
CA GLY A 3 15.72 -1.61 -3.41
C GLY A 3 17.22 -1.78 -3.66
N GLY A 4 17.57 -2.14 -4.89
CA GLY A 4 18.97 -2.35 -5.28
C GLY A 4 19.54 -3.73 -4.95
N PHE A 5 18.68 -4.71 -4.65
CA PHE A 5 19.09 -6.10 -4.45
C PHE A 5 19.79 -6.68 -5.67
N GLU A 6 20.75 -7.57 -5.44
CA GLU A 6 21.63 -8.10 -6.48
C GLU A 6 20.98 -9.16 -7.37
N CYS A 7 19.87 -9.77 -6.94
CA CYS A 7 19.02 -10.67 -7.73
C CYS A 7 17.60 -10.81 -7.11
N GLY A 8 16.73 -11.63 -7.72
CA GLY A 8 15.36 -11.85 -7.26
C GLY A 8 15.29 -12.42 -5.84
N ILE A 9 14.43 -11.83 -5.01
CA ILE A 9 14.36 -12.11 -3.57
C ILE A 9 13.63 -13.42 -3.27
N VAL A 10 14.35 -14.40 -2.71
CA VAL A 10 13.81 -15.61 -2.07
C VAL A 10 14.93 -16.37 -1.33
N PRO A 11 14.79 -16.72 -0.03
CA PRO A 11 13.76 -16.34 0.94
C PRO A 11 14.10 -15.04 1.69
N MET A 12 13.14 -14.53 2.48
CA MET A 12 13.36 -13.46 3.45
C MET A 12 13.19 -14.01 4.88
N ARG A 13 14.08 -13.60 5.80
CA ARG A 13 13.99 -13.89 7.24
C ARG A 13 14.24 -12.61 8.03
N GLN A 14 13.36 -12.33 8.99
CA GLN A 14 13.54 -11.24 9.93
C GLN A 14 14.08 -11.79 11.26
N ALA A 15 15.12 -11.16 11.78
CA ALA A 15 15.64 -11.42 13.12
C ALA A 15 14.90 -10.58 14.18
N ASP A 16 15.05 -10.93 15.45
CA ASP A 16 14.36 -10.28 16.57
C ASP A 16 14.68 -8.79 16.70
N ASP A 17 15.85 -8.36 16.21
CA ASP A 17 16.28 -6.95 16.17
C ASP A 17 15.73 -6.18 14.96
N GLY A 18 14.88 -6.82 14.15
CA GLY A 18 14.29 -6.26 12.94
C GLY A 18 15.17 -6.34 11.69
N THR A 19 16.41 -6.84 11.79
CA THR A 19 17.29 -7.08 10.64
C THR A 19 16.66 -8.08 9.68
N LEU A 20 16.61 -7.74 8.40
CA LEU A 20 16.18 -8.67 7.34
C LEU A 20 17.41 -9.32 6.70
N PHE A 21 17.44 -10.64 6.70
CA PHE A 21 18.32 -11.44 5.85
C PHE A 21 17.56 -11.83 4.60
N VAL A 22 18.09 -11.44 3.46
CA VAL A 22 17.47 -11.56 2.15
C VAL A 22 18.35 -12.47 1.30
N GLY A 23 17.89 -13.69 1.07
CA GLY A 23 18.47 -14.56 0.05
C GLY A 23 17.99 -14.13 -1.33
N GLY A 24 18.82 -14.37 -2.33
CA GLY A 24 18.48 -14.06 -3.70
C GLY A 24 18.88 -15.16 -4.67
N THR A 25 18.09 -15.32 -5.73
CA THR A 25 18.45 -16.10 -6.90
C THR A 25 17.86 -15.51 -8.18
N ASN A 26 18.59 -15.64 -9.29
CA ASN A 26 18.05 -15.32 -10.61
C ASN A 26 17.20 -16.42 -11.24
N ARG A 27 16.98 -17.55 -10.55
CA ARG A 27 16.23 -18.71 -11.05
C ARG A 27 14.72 -18.59 -10.90
N GLY A 28 14.16 -17.39 -11.09
CA GLY A 28 12.73 -17.11 -10.93
C GLY A 28 12.17 -16.21 -12.03
N TRP A 29 10.85 -16.06 -12.04
CA TRP A 29 10.18 -15.18 -13.01
C TRP A 29 10.57 -13.73 -12.80
N ALA A 30 11.00 -13.08 -13.89
CA ALA A 30 11.35 -11.66 -13.93
C ALA A 30 12.37 -11.20 -12.86
N SER A 31 13.31 -12.06 -12.46
CA SER A 31 14.39 -11.68 -11.54
C SER A 31 15.15 -10.47 -12.08
N ARG A 32 15.26 -9.42 -11.26
CA ARG A 32 16.07 -8.23 -11.52
C ARG A 32 17.36 -8.29 -10.70
N GLY A 33 18.45 -7.78 -11.26
CA GLY A 33 19.78 -7.83 -10.64
C GLY A 33 20.82 -8.50 -11.55
N THR A 34 22.11 -8.38 -11.21
CA THR A 34 23.23 -8.84 -12.06
C THR A 34 23.86 -10.13 -11.57
N LYS A 35 23.49 -10.63 -10.39
CA LYS A 35 24.08 -11.84 -9.79
C LYS A 35 23.19 -13.06 -10.00
N ASN A 36 23.81 -14.24 -9.95
CA ASN A 36 23.08 -15.51 -9.97
C ASN A 36 22.44 -15.82 -8.60
N PHE A 37 23.11 -15.42 -7.52
CA PHE A 37 22.70 -15.60 -6.14
C PHE A 37 23.18 -14.41 -5.31
N SER A 38 22.48 -14.10 -4.24
CA SER A 38 22.92 -13.14 -3.23
C SER A 38 22.48 -13.58 -1.83
N LEU A 39 23.21 -13.09 -0.83
CA LEU A 39 22.77 -13.07 0.55
C LEU A 39 23.05 -11.66 1.07
N GLU A 40 21.98 -10.91 1.29
CA GLU A 40 22.04 -9.49 1.61
C GLU A 40 21.39 -9.26 2.98
N ARG A 41 21.90 -8.26 3.70
CA ARG A 41 21.38 -7.88 5.03
C ARG A 41 20.84 -6.46 4.94
N VAL A 42 19.60 -6.28 5.36
CA VAL A 42 18.96 -4.97 5.47
C VAL A 42 18.76 -4.66 6.95
N SER A 43 19.32 -3.54 7.41
CA SER A 43 19.13 -3.02 8.75
C SER A 43 18.38 -1.69 8.67
N TRP A 44 17.39 -1.49 9.54
CA TRP A 44 16.69 -0.23 9.64
C TRP A 44 17.65 0.89 10.08
N THR A 45 17.52 2.08 9.49
CA THR A 45 18.39 3.23 9.76
C THR A 45 18.02 3.99 11.04
N GLY A 46 16.92 3.62 11.71
CA GLY A 46 16.36 4.37 12.83
C GLY A 46 15.48 5.55 12.43
N VAL A 47 15.33 5.82 11.13
CA VAL A 47 14.50 6.90 10.61
C VAL A 47 13.20 6.33 10.08
N THR A 48 12.08 6.77 10.65
CA THR A 48 10.73 6.45 10.14
C THR A 48 10.34 7.49 9.09
N PRO A 49 10.02 7.10 7.85
CA PRO A 49 9.51 8.02 6.86
C PRO A 49 8.03 8.31 7.09
N PHE A 50 7.53 9.41 6.54
CA PHE A 50 6.11 9.64 6.40
C PHE A 50 5.50 8.63 5.40
N GLU A 51 4.61 7.77 5.90
CA GLU A 51 4.10 6.60 5.19
C GLU A 51 2.69 6.24 5.64
N MET A 52 1.92 5.57 4.77
CA MET A 52 0.70 4.88 5.16
C MET A 52 1.06 3.56 5.88
N LEU A 53 0.84 3.54 7.19
CA LEU A 53 1.06 2.39 8.05
C LEU A 53 0.02 1.28 7.83
N LYS A 54 -1.24 1.65 7.58
CA LYS A 54 -2.34 0.69 7.46
C LYS A 54 -3.48 1.25 6.60
N MET A 55 -4.08 0.39 5.79
CA MET A 55 -5.39 0.58 5.15
C MET A 55 -6.30 -0.54 5.64
N GLU A 56 -7.38 -0.20 6.32
CA GLU A 56 -8.32 -1.15 6.93
C GLU A 56 -9.72 -0.92 6.39
N ALA A 57 -10.38 -1.99 5.94
CA ALA A 57 -11.74 -1.90 5.43
C ALA A 57 -12.73 -1.58 6.57
N GLU A 58 -13.70 -0.74 6.25
CA GLU A 58 -14.86 -0.39 7.08
C GLU A 58 -16.15 -0.77 6.35
N ALA A 59 -17.29 -0.68 7.01
CA ALA A 59 -18.58 -0.97 6.39
C ALA A 59 -18.93 -0.02 5.21
N ASP A 60 -18.39 1.20 5.23
CA ASP A 60 -18.67 2.27 4.26
C ASP A 60 -17.42 2.90 3.62
N GLY A 61 -16.25 2.26 3.76
CA GLY A 61 -15.02 2.72 3.13
C GLY A 61 -13.76 2.13 3.75
N PHE A 62 -12.79 2.98 4.07
CA PHE A 62 -11.53 2.55 4.69
C PHE A 62 -11.06 3.52 5.78
N THR A 63 -10.42 2.98 6.80
CA THR A 63 -9.60 3.73 7.75
C THR A 63 -8.14 3.62 7.32
N LEU A 64 -7.50 4.76 7.11
CA LEU A 64 -6.09 4.91 6.77
C LEU A 64 -5.33 5.39 8.00
N ARG A 65 -4.19 4.78 8.30
CA ARG A 65 -3.33 5.15 9.42
C ARG A 65 -1.94 5.49 8.91
N PHE A 66 -1.33 6.54 9.43
CA PHE A 66 -0.05 7.08 8.97
C PHE A 66 1.01 7.02 10.08
N THR A 67 2.28 7.10 9.69
CA THR A 67 3.42 7.12 10.63
C THR A 67 3.67 8.49 11.26
N GLU A 68 3.17 9.56 10.66
CA GLU A 68 3.24 10.94 11.16
C GLU A 68 1.89 11.64 10.98
N ALA A 69 1.70 12.75 11.68
CA ALA A 69 0.53 13.60 11.49
C ALA A 69 0.53 14.22 10.08
N LEU A 70 -0.65 14.29 9.47
CA LEU A 70 -0.90 14.87 8.15
C LEU A 70 -1.00 16.39 8.21
N ASP A 71 -0.81 17.02 7.04
CA ASP A 71 -1.39 18.34 6.77
C ASP A 71 -2.92 18.20 6.74
N LEU A 72 -3.62 18.94 7.60
CA LEU A 72 -5.06 18.79 7.81
C LEU A 72 -5.89 19.29 6.63
N GLU A 73 -5.43 20.33 5.93
CA GLU A 73 -6.15 20.88 4.77
C GLU A 73 -6.09 19.90 3.61
N LEU A 74 -4.89 19.37 3.34
CA LEU A 74 -4.71 18.34 2.31
C LEU A 74 -5.43 17.05 2.68
N ALA A 75 -5.35 16.61 3.94
CA ALA A 75 -6.01 15.39 4.38
C ALA A 75 -7.55 15.49 4.38
N ALA A 76 -8.12 16.67 4.61
CA ALA A 76 -9.57 16.84 4.59
C ALA A 76 -10.15 16.91 3.16
N ASN A 77 -9.32 17.05 2.12
CA ASN A 77 -9.78 17.19 0.74
C ASN A 77 -9.96 15.81 0.05
N PRO A 78 -11.20 15.41 -0.32
CA PRO A 78 -11.47 14.15 -1.01
C PRO A 78 -10.68 13.95 -2.32
N GLU A 79 -10.36 15.03 -3.04
CA GLU A 79 -9.63 14.97 -4.32
C GLU A 79 -8.19 14.45 -4.18
N ASN A 80 -7.65 14.43 -2.97
CA ASN A 80 -6.33 13.85 -2.68
C ASN A 80 -6.35 12.32 -2.54
N TYR A 81 -7.51 11.69 -2.71
CA TYR A 81 -7.73 10.25 -2.58
C TYR A 81 -8.36 9.72 -3.87
N LYS A 82 -7.54 9.14 -4.75
CA LYS A 82 -8.02 8.59 -6.03
C LYS A 82 -8.08 7.08 -5.93
N MET A 83 -9.18 6.50 -6.41
CA MET A 83 -9.37 5.05 -6.34
C MET A 83 -9.63 4.42 -7.69
N GLN A 84 -9.10 3.22 -7.83
CA GLN A 84 -9.42 2.29 -8.89
C GLN A 84 -9.66 0.93 -8.26
N ALA A 85 -10.58 0.16 -8.84
CA ALA A 85 -10.83 -1.20 -8.40
C ALA A 85 -10.98 -2.12 -9.60
N TRP A 86 -10.47 -3.33 -9.48
CA TRP A 86 -10.54 -4.35 -10.53
C TRP A 86 -10.44 -5.74 -9.92
N THR A 87 -10.73 -6.76 -10.72
CA THR A 87 -10.40 -8.14 -10.38
C THR A 87 -9.65 -8.81 -11.51
N TYR A 88 -9.29 -10.08 -11.32
CA TYR A 88 -8.64 -10.90 -12.32
C TYR A 88 -9.52 -12.10 -12.61
N ILE A 89 -9.48 -12.59 -13.85
CA ILE A 89 -10.19 -13.80 -14.24
C ILE A 89 -9.61 -14.97 -13.44
N TYR A 90 -10.45 -15.63 -12.65
CA TYR A 90 -10.04 -16.83 -11.93
C TYR A 90 -10.02 -18.02 -12.89
N GLN A 91 -8.83 -18.34 -13.40
CA GLN A 91 -8.63 -19.38 -14.41
C GLN A 91 -7.35 -20.20 -14.17
N LYS A 92 -7.28 -21.37 -14.82
CA LYS A 92 -6.11 -22.26 -14.76
C LYS A 92 -4.90 -21.72 -15.53
N SER A 93 -5.15 -20.97 -16.60
CA SER A 93 -4.12 -20.38 -17.46
C SER A 93 -3.18 -19.49 -16.65
N TYR A 94 -1.89 -19.49 -16.99
CA TYR A 94 -0.93 -18.60 -16.35
C TYR A 94 -1.20 -17.14 -16.75
N GLY A 95 -1.30 -16.28 -15.73
CA GLY A 95 -1.61 -14.85 -15.89
C GLY A 95 -3.10 -14.56 -16.11
N SER A 96 -3.46 -13.30 -15.92
CA SER A 96 -4.80 -12.76 -16.22
C SER A 96 -4.69 -11.28 -16.52
N PRO A 97 -5.47 -10.74 -17.47
CA PRO A 97 -5.71 -9.30 -17.54
C PRO A 97 -6.51 -8.84 -16.31
N GLU A 98 -6.44 -7.55 -16.04
CA GLU A 98 -7.40 -6.86 -15.17
C GLU A 98 -8.75 -6.81 -15.87
N VAL A 99 -9.82 -7.12 -15.13
CA VAL A 99 -11.21 -7.14 -15.60
C VAL A 99 -12.12 -6.46 -14.57
N ASP A 100 -13.35 -6.14 -14.96
CA ASP A 100 -14.36 -5.50 -14.10
C ASP A 100 -13.84 -4.22 -13.44
N ASN A 101 -13.23 -3.34 -14.23
CA ASN A 101 -12.71 -2.08 -13.74
C ASN A 101 -13.85 -1.16 -13.25
N VAL A 102 -13.69 -0.64 -12.05
CA VAL A 102 -14.58 0.32 -11.38
C VAL A 102 -13.73 1.46 -10.84
N THR A 103 -14.31 2.65 -10.77
CA THR A 103 -13.67 3.84 -10.16
C THR A 103 -14.49 4.25 -8.93
N PRO A 104 -14.18 3.71 -7.73
CA PRO A 104 -14.82 4.15 -6.50
C PRO A 104 -14.60 5.64 -6.27
N VAL A 105 -15.59 6.33 -5.70
CA VAL A 105 -15.51 7.77 -5.42
C VAL A 105 -15.43 7.99 -3.91
N VAL A 106 -14.45 8.77 -3.48
CA VAL A 106 -14.36 9.21 -2.09
C VAL A 106 -15.38 10.34 -1.86
N THR A 107 -16.40 10.06 -1.08
CA THR A 107 -17.54 10.99 -0.88
C THR A 107 -17.43 11.83 0.38
N ALA A 108 -16.68 11.35 1.37
CA ALA A 108 -16.41 12.07 2.60
C ALA A 108 -15.08 11.64 3.19
N VAL A 109 -14.44 12.56 3.91
CA VAL A 109 -13.19 12.34 4.61
C VAL A 109 -13.30 12.90 6.03
N GLU A 110 -12.94 12.09 7.01
CA GLU A 110 -12.87 12.48 8.42
C GLU A 110 -11.46 12.26 8.93
N VAL A 111 -10.80 13.35 9.32
CA VAL A 111 -9.44 13.30 9.89
C VAL A 111 -9.54 13.18 11.41
N ALA A 112 -8.83 12.20 11.98
CA ALA A 112 -8.79 12.01 13.43
C ALA A 112 -8.12 13.20 14.12
N ALA A 113 -8.44 13.41 15.40
CA ALA A 113 -7.93 14.54 16.18
C ALA A 113 -6.39 14.56 16.33
N ASP A 114 -5.74 13.39 16.28
CA ASP A 114 -4.28 13.27 16.28
C ASP A 114 -3.63 13.60 14.93
N GLY A 115 -4.43 13.76 13.86
CA GLY A 115 -3.98 13.96 12.50
C GLY A 115 -3.26 12.75 11.89
N MET A 116 -3.26 11.59 12.55
CA MET A 116 -2.52 10.40 12.11
C MET A 116 -3.42 9.33 11.50
N SER A 117 -4.74 9.54 11.51
CA SER A 117 -5.71 8.64 10.89
C SER A 117 -6.74 9.40 10.08
N VAL A 118 -7.21 8.79 9.00
CA VAL A 118 -8.25 9.32 8.13
C VAL A 118 -9.25 8.23 7.83
N LYS A 119 -10.54 8.48 8.10
CA LYS A 119 -11.62 7.64 7.60
C LYS A 119 -12.13 8.21 6.28
N ILE A 120 -12.01 7.44 5.22
CA ILE A 120 -12.57 7.78 3.90
C ILE A 120 -13.86 6.98 3.69
N LYS A 121 -14.92 7.65 3.25
CA LYS A 121 -16.16 6.99 2.81
C LYS A 121 -16.14 6.82 1.31
N LEU A 122 -16.54 5.65 0.86
CA LEU A 122 -16.55 5.31 -0.56
C LEU A 122 -17.97 5.08 -1.07
N ASP A 123 -18.25 5.64 -2.23
CA ASP A 123 -19.26 5.10 -3.13
C ASP A 123 -18.59 4.11 -4.09
N GLY A 124 -19.10 2.87 -4.15
CA GLY A 124 -18.55 1.82 -5.00
C GLY A 124 -17.54 0.86 -4.35
N MET A 125 -17.83 0.33 -3.14
CA MET A 125 -17.06 -0.79 -2.58
C MET A 125 -17.45 -2.12 -3.26
N THR A 126 -16.50 -2.72 -3.99
CA THR A 126 -16.79 -3.94 -4.78
C THR A 126 -16.10 -5.17 -4.21
N LYS A 127 -16.85 -6.05 -3.54
CA LYS A 127 -16.30 -7.30 -2.98
C LYS A 127 -15.59 -8.13 -4.05
N GLY A 128 -14.42 -8.68 -3.71
CA GLY A 128 -13.59 -9.49 -4.61
C GLY A 128 -12.68 -8.69 -5.54
N HIS A 129 -12.70 -7.35 -5.45
CA HIS A 129 -11.80 -6.49 -6.20
C HIS A 129 -10.59 -6.05 -5.37
N VAL A 130 -9.45 -5.93 -6.03
CA VAL A 130 -8.34 -5.14 -5.54
C VAL A 130 -8.77 -3.68 -5.60
N HIS A 131 -8.67 -2.97 -4.48
CA HIS A 131 -8.87 -1.54 -4.37
C HIS A 131 -7.51 -0.88 -4.28
N HIS A 132 -7.14 -0.18 -5.34
CA HIS A 132 -5.97 0.66 -5.40
C HIS A 132 -6.36 2.07 -4.99
N LEU A 133 -5.62 2.61 -4.02
CA LEU A 133 -5.74 3.96 -3.52
C LEU A 133 -4.43 4.72 -3.83
N ASP A 134 -4.55 5.85 -4.51
CA ASP A 134 -3.49 6.83 -4.75
C ASP A 134 -3.72 8.06 -3.84
N CYS A 135 -2.76 8.30 -2.96
CA CYS A 135 -2.70 9.39 -1.99
C CYS A 135 -1.54 10.37 -2.27
N SER A 136 -1.08 10.49 -3.52
CA SER A 136 0.06 11.34 -3.92
C SER A 136 -0.11 12.83 -3.58
N GLY A 137 -1.34 13.30 -3.38
CA GLY A 137 -1.66 14.65 -2.92
C GLY A 137 -1.38 14.91 -1.43
N LEU A 138 -1.25 13.87 -0.61
CA LEU A 138 -1.06 14.03 0.84
C LEU A 138 0.37 14.44 1.22
N ARG A 139 0.47 15.20 2.31
CA ARG A 139 1.74 15.58 2.94
C ARG A 139 1.64 15.37 4.45
N SER A 140 2.78 15.15 5.11
CA SER A 140 2.84 15.25 6.56
C SER A 140 2.69 16.71 6.98
N LYS A 141 2.42 16.94 8.26
CA LYS A 141 2.41 18.28 8.87
C LYS A 141 3.73 19.03 8.66
N GLY A 142 4.84 18.30 8.51
CA GLY A 142 6.16 18.86 8.20
C GLY A 142 6.40 19.12 6.70
N GLY A 143 5.43 18.81 5.83
CA GLY A 143 5.51 19.00 4.39
C GLY A 143 6.13 17.83 3.61
N SER A 144 6.46 16.71 4.27
CA SER A 144 7.05 15.55 3.60
C SER A 144 6.02 14.84 2.71
N PRO A 145 6.37 14.40 1.50
CA PRO A 145 5.52 13.52 0.70
C PRO A 145 5.48 12.10 1.27
N LEU A 146 4.41 11.36 0.97
CA LEU A 146 4.37 9.92 1.26
C LEU A 146 5.53 9.21 0.57
N TRP A 147 6.19 8.32 1.30
CA TRP A 147 7.26 7.52 0.73
C TRP A 147 6.75 6.53 -0.32
N HIS A 148 5.54 5.98 -0.10
CA HIS A 148 4.78 5.24 -1.11
C HIS A 148 3.34 5.79 -1.17
N PRO A 149 2.96 6.50 -2.24
CA PRO A 149 1.62 7.10 -2.31
C PRO A 149 0.52 6.09 -2.68
N ASN A 150 0.89 4.86 -3.06
CA ASN A 150 -0.05 3.85 -3.54
C ASN A 150 -0.27 2.75 -2.49
N SER A 151 -1.52 2.38 -2.27
CA SER A 151 -1.93 1.27 -1.42
C SER A 151 -2.88 0.34 -2.18
N TYR A 152 -2.81 -0.96 -1.90
CA TYR A 152 -3.62 -1.97 -2.56
C TYR A 152 -4.27 -2.87 -1.51
N TYR A 153 -5.60 -3.01 -1.58
CA TYR A 153 -6.37 -3.82 -0.65
C TYR A 153 -7.29 -4.77 -1.41
N THR A 154 -7.14 -6.08 -1.26
CA THR A 154 -8.11 -7.03 -1.82
C THR A 154 -9.32 -7.10 -0.89
N LEU A 155 -10.46 -6.56 -1.33
CA LEU A 155 -11.67 -6.47 -0.53
C LEU A 155 -12.43 -7.80 -0.52
N ASN A 156 -11.92 -8.77 0.24
CA ASN A 156 -12.52 -10.11 0.32
C ASN A 156 -13.88 -10.11 1.02
N GLN A 157 -14.08 -9.24 1.99
CA GLN A 157 -15.34 -9.06 2.72
C GLN A 157 -15.51 -7.59 3.08
N ILE A 158 -16.76 -7.12 3.12
CA ILE A 158 -17.11 -5.81 3.64
C ILE A 158 -17.56 -6.02 5.10
N PRO A 159 -16.88 -5.40 6.07
CA PRO A 159 -17.30 -5.46 7.48
C PRO A 159 -18.75 -5.03 7.66
N LYS A 160 -19.43 -5.63 8.64
CA LYS A 160 -20.77 -5.19 9.06
C LYS A 160 -20.62 -4.21 10.21
N LEU A 161 -21.56 -3.27 10.31
CA LEU A 161 -21.75 -2.41 11.49
C LEU A 161 -22.14 -3.24 12.72
#